data_AF-A0A7V9TRS3-F1
#
_entry.id   AF-A0A7V9TRS3-F1
#
_cell.length_a   1.000
_cell.length_b   1.000
_cell.length_c   1.000
_cell.angle_alpha   90.00
_cell.angle_beta   90.00
_cell.angle_gamma   90.00
#
_symmetry.space_group_name_H-M   'P 1'
#
loop_
_entity.id
_entity.type
_entity.pdbx_description
1 polymer ?
#
loop_
_entity_poly.entity_id
_entity_poly.type
_entity_poly.pdbx_seq_one_letter_code
_entity_poly.pdbx_strand_id
1 'polypeptide(L)'
;MTSQVMHLPDGEMVDLTRRLGAAIAPDGTLIVVGHHPDDLMTGLRHGRRKFLVTPEDLMPAVDLEGWTVEVVGARNRMMAWPDGKQVS
;
A
#
# COMPACT_ATOMS: atom_id res chain seq x y z
N MET A 1 7.96 16.39 6.15
CA MET A 1 7.09 15.27 5.73
C MET A 1 6.60 15.54 4.32
N THR A 2 6.85 14.64 3.39
CA THR A 2 6.31 14.68 2.03
C THR A 2 5.30 13.54 1.86
N SER A 3 4.37 13.69 0.93
CA SER A 3 3.43 12.64 0.55
C SER A 3 3.23 12.70 -0.95
N GLN A 4 3.13 11.54 -1.59
CA GLN A 4 2.94 11.41 -3.02
C GLN A 4 1.89 10.32 -3.26
N VAL A 5 1.02 10.55 -4.25
CA VAL A 5 0.02 9.57 -4.69
C VAL A 5 0.41 9.13 -6.10
N MET A 6 0.64 7.83 -6.25
CA MET A 6 1.10 7.24 -7.51
C MET A 6 0.03 6.27 -8.02
N HIS A 7 -0.29 6.38 -9.31
CA HIS A 7 -1.16 5.44 -10.01
C HIS A 7 -0.30 4.69 -11.01
N LEU A 8 0.14 3.48 -10.65
CA LEU A 8 1.09 2.68 -11.44
C LEU A 8 0.30 1.70 -12.33
N PRO A 9 0.02 2.03 -13.61
CA PRO A 9 -0.77 1.17 -14.46
C PRO A 9 -0.16 -0.21 -14.61
N ASP A 10 1.16 -0.38 -14.58
CA ASP A 10 1.77 -1.65 -14.94
C ASP A 10 2.19 -2.51 -13.73
N GLY A 11 1.73 -2.16 -12.53
CA GLY A 11 1.90 -2.99 -11.34
C GLY A 11 3.35 -3.00 -10.81
N GLU A 12 3.89 -1.82 -10.55
CA GLU A 12 5.32 -1.62 -10.21
C GLU A 12 5.52 -1.18 -8.74
N MET A 13 4.55 -1.45 -7.86
CA MET A 13 4.57 -0.97 -6.47
C MET A 13 5.79 -1.47 -5.67
N VAL A 14 6.24 -2.70 -5.92
CA VAL A 14 7.43 -3.28 -5.28
C VAL A 14 8.69 -2.50 -5.70
N ASP A 15 8.85 -2.26 -7.00
CA ASP A 15 10.01 -1.53 -7.53
C ASP A 15 10.02 -0.05 -7.12
N LEU A 16 8.85 0.59 -7.11
CA LEU A 16 8.69 1.94 -6.55
C LEU A 16 9.11 1.97 -5.08
N THR A 17 8.61 1.02 -4.27
CA THR A 17 8.91 0.95 -2.84
C THR A 17 10.42 0.78 -2.60
N ARG A 18 11.08 -0.07 -3.39
CA ARG A 18 12.54 -0.27 -3.31
C ARG A 18 13.30 1.02 -3.61
N ARG A 19 12.91 1.75 -4.68
CA ARG A 19 13.56 3.03 -5.06
C ARG A 19 13.33 4.11 -4.02
N LEU A 20 12.13 4.19 -3.46
CA LEU A 20 11.82 5.13 -2.38
C LEU A 20 12.64 4.80 -1.12
N GLY A 21 12.71 3.53 -0.72
CA GLY A 21 13.55 3.08 0.39
C GLY A 21 15.01 3.51 0.23
N ALA A 22 15.60 3.30 -0.94
CA ALA A 22 16.98 3.71 -1.22
C ALA A 22 17.23 5.24 -1.17
N ALA A 23 16.17 6.05 -1.28
CA ALA A 23 16.26 7.51 -1.23
C ALA A 23 16.06 8.09 0.18
N ILE A 24 15.67 7.26 1.16
CA ILE A 24 15.51 7.69 2.55
C ILE A 24 16.88 7.79 3.22
N ALA A 25 17.15 8.92 3.88
CA ALA A 25 18.35 9.11 4.68
C ALA A 25 18.37 8.16 5.90
N PRO A 26 19.54 7.85 6.48
CA PRO A 26 19.62 7.11 7.75
C PRO A 26 18.69 7.69 8.82
N ASP A 27 18.10 6.81 9.64
CA ASP A 27 17.09 7.14 10.66
C ASP A 27 15.77 7.71 10.12
N GLY A 28 15.59 7.75 8.79
CA GLY A 28 14.34 8.15 8.15
C GLY A 28 13.26 7.06 8.17
N THR A 29 12.02 7.46 7.92
CA THR A 29 10.86 6.55 7.91
C THR A 29 10.19 6.55 6.55
N LEU A 30 9.87 5.36 6.05
CA LEU A 30 9.04 5.15 4.86
C LEU A 30 7.70 4.52 5.29
N ILE A 31 6.58 5.07 4.80
CA ILE A 31 5.25 4.50 4.95
C ILE A 31 4.68 4.31 3.55
N VAL A 32 4.30 3.07 3.23
CA VAL A 32 3.63 2.74 1.97
C VAL A 32 2.22 2.23 2.27
N VAL A 33 1.23 2.81 1.60
CA VAL A 33 -0.18 2.43 1.73
C VAL A 33 -0.75 2.13 0.34
N GLY A 34 -1.58 1.09 0.25
CA GLY A 34 -2.19 0.65 -0.99
C GLY A 34 -3.58 0.06 -0.74
N HIS A 35 -4.33 -0.10 -1.82
CA HIS A 35 -5.61 -0.78 -1.78
C HIS A 35 -5.43 -2.29 -1.74
N HIS A 36 -6.14 -2.94 -0.84
CA HIS A 36 -6.07 -4.40 -0.71
C HIS A 36 -6.81 -5.06 -1.88
N PRO A 37 -6.33 -6.21 -2.39
CA PRO A 37 -7.03 -6.96 -3.44
C PRO A 37 -8.48 -7.31 -3.12
N ASP A 38 -8.78 -7.56 -1.84
CA ASP A 38 -10.13 -7.88 -1.36
C ASP A 38 -11.12 -6.72 -1.54
N ASP A 39 -10.65 -5.48 -1.75
CA ASP A 39 -11.50 -4.33 -2.08
C ASP A 39 -12.32 -4.55 -3.37
N LEU A 40 -11.91 -5.49 -4.23
CA LEU A 40 -12.69 -5.89 -5.42
C LEU A 40 -13.97 -6.65 -5.05
N MET A 41 -13.94 -7.41 -3.96
CA MET A 41 -15.06 -8.26 -3.53
C MET A 41 -16.17 -7.45 -2.83
N THR A 42 -15.82 -6.29 -2.29
CA THR A 42 -16.74 -5.41 -1.56
C THR A 42 -17.54 -4.49 -2.49
N GLY A 43 -17.18 -4.44 -3.78
CA GLY A 43 -17.73 -3.48 -4.75
C GLY A 43 -17.38 -2.02 -4.44
N LEU A 44 -16.54 -1.79 -3.42
CA LEU A 44 -16.19 -0.47 -2.92
C LEU A 44 -15.25 0.28 -3.84
N ARG A 45 -14.54 -0.45 -4.70
CA ARG A 45 -13.52 0.09 -5.59
C ARG A 45 -13.66 -0.50 -6.99
N HIS A 46 -13.70 0.41 -7.96
CA HIS A 46 -13.57 0.10 -9.36
C HIS A 46 -12.09 0.28 -9.74
N GLY A 47 -11.44 -0.80 -10.19
CA GLY A 47 -10.01 -0.75 -10.51
C GLY A 47 -9.52 -2.05 -11.13
N ARG A 48 -8.42 -1.97 -11.88
CA ARG A 48 -7.72 -3.16 -12.37
C ARG A 48 -6.90 -3.75 -11.23
N ARG A 49 -6.86 -5.08 -11.11
CA ARG A 49 -6.10 -5.83 -10.07
C ARG A 49 -4.65 -5.35 -9.90
N LYS A 50 -4.04 -4.85 -10.98
CA LYS A 50 -2.68 -4.28 -11.05
C LYS A 50 -2.44 -3.03 -10.19
N PHE A 51 -3.51 -2.37 -9.71
CA PHE A 51 -3.41 -1.25 -8.75
C PHE A 51 -3.48 -1.69 -7.28
N LEU A 52 -3.72 -2.97 -7.03
CA LEU A 52 -3.98 -3.51 -5.71
C LEU A 52 -2.78 -4.34 -5.26
N VAL A 53 -2.43 -4.22 -3.99
CA VAL A 53 -1.21 -4.81 -3.43
C VAL A 53 -1.48 -5.23 -1.99
N THR A 54 -1.01 -6.41 -1.59
CA THR A 54 -1.01 -6.77 -0.17
C THR A 54 0.23 -6.17 0.51
N PRO A 55 0.22 -5.99 1.84
CA PRO A 55 1.43 -5.61 2.57
C PRO A 55 2.59 -6.58 2.32
N GLU A 56 2.30 -7.87 2.21
CA GLU A 56 3.28 -8.94 2.01
C GLU A 56 3.93 -8.88 0.63
N ASP A 57 3.19 -8.46 -0.41
CA ASP A 57 3.73 -8.23 -1.76
C ASP A 57 4.88 -7.22 -1.75
N LEU A 58 4.91 -6.29 -0.78
CA LEU A 58 5.94 -5.26 -0.66
C LEU A 58 7.17 -5.71 0.13
N MET A 59 7.11 -6.83 0.85
CA MET A 59 8.22 -7.29 1.68
C MET A 59 9.52 -7.50 0.91
N PRO A 60 9.53 -8.05 -0.32
CA PRO A 60 10.75 -8.16 -1.13
C PRO A 60 11.39 -6.80 -1.51
N ALA A 61 10.73 -5.67 -1.30
CA ALA A 61 11.29 -4.34 -1.50
C ALA A 61 12.10 -3.84 -0.30
N VAL A 62 11.86 -4.42 0.89
CA VAL A 62 12.46 -4.02 2.18
C VAL A 62 13.24 -5.15 2.84
N ASP A 63 13.41 -6.29 2.17
CA ASP A 63 14.02 -7.53 2.66
C ASP A 63 15.56 -7.46 2.87
N LEU A 64 16.12 -6.30 3.22
CA LEU A 64 17.58 -6.13 3.27
C LEU A 64 18.06 -5.26 4.45
N GLU A 65 19.22 -5.67 4.95
CA GLU A 65 20.04 -5.07 6.02
C GLU A 65 19.88 -3.56 6.15
N GLY A 66 19.53 -3.10 7.35
CA GLY A 66 19.43 -1.67 7.68
C GLY A 66 18.01 -1.13 7.83
N TRP A 67 16.98 -1.91 7.49
CA TRP A 67 15.58 -1.56 7.77
C TRP A 67 15.03 -2.35 8.97
N THR A 68 14.37 -1.64 9.88
CA THR A 68 13.50 -2.24 10.91
C THR A 68 12.06 -2.17 10.43
N VAL A 69 11.39 -3.31 10.38
CA VAL A 69 9.99 -3.39 9.96
C VAL A 69 9.09 -3.26 11.19
N GLU A 70 8.50 -2.08 11.36
CA GLU A 70 7.61 -1.78 12.50
C GLU A 70 6.21 -2.40 12.34
N VAL A 71 5.65 -2.35 11.12
CA VAL A 71 4.29 -2.82 10.83
C VAL A 71 4.19 -3.38 9.42
N VAL A 72 3.63 -4.58 9.30
CA VAL A 72 3.16 -5.19 8.04
C VAL A 72 1.77 -5.71 8.31
N GLY A 73 0.77 -5.20 7.60
CA GLY A 73 -0.58 -5.71 7.74
C GLY A 73 -1.65 -4.85 7.07
N ALA A 74 -2.74 -5.51 6.71
CA ALA A 74 -3.95 -4.86 6.25
C ALA A 74 -4.80 -4.44 7.45
N ARG A 75 -5.41 -3.26 7.38
CA ARG A 75 -6.36 -2.80 8.40
C ARG A 75 -7.71 -2.58 7.76
N ASN A 76 -8.70 -3.33 8.23
CA ASN A 76 -10.08 -3.11 7.86
C ASN A 76 -10.55 -1.75 8.40
N ARG A 77 -11.28 -1.02 7.57
CA ARG A 77 -11.93 0.23 7.96
C ARG A 77 -13.38 0.18 7.53
N MET A 78 -14.28 0.48 8.47
CA MET A 78 -15.69 0.66 8.15
C MET A 78 -15.84 2.00 7.44
N MET A 79 -16.36 1.98 6.21
CA MET A 79 -16.78 3.19 5.50
C MET A 79 -18.30 3.22 5.41
N ALA A 80 -18.88 4.41 5.60
CA ALA A 80 -20.30 4.65 5.36
C ALA A 80 -20.50 5.09 3.90
N TRP A 81 -21.41 4.42 3.20
CA TRP A 81 -21.95 4.91 1.94
C TRP A 81 -22.82 6.15 2.16
N PRO A 82 -23.07 6.96 1.11
CA PRO A 82 -24.03 8.07 1.19
C PRO A 82 -25.43 7.65 1.63
N ASP A 83 -25.83 6.38 1.41
CA ASP A 83 -27.11 5.82 1.86
C ASP A 83 -27.07 5.26 3.31
N GLY A 84 -25.95 5.41 4.01
CA GLY A 84 -25.75 4.98 5.39
C GLY A 84 -25.33 3.52 5.56
N LYS A 85 -25.26 2.71 4.49
CA LYS A 85 -24.74 1.34 4.59
C LYS A 85 -23.27 1.34 4.95
N GLN A 86 -22.88 0.43 5.84
CA GLN A 86 -21.49 0.24 6.20
C GLN A 86 -20.87 -0.93 5.43
N VAL A 87 -19.61 -0.75 5.07
CA VAL A 87 -18.83 -1.67 4.26
C VAL A 87 -17.40 -1.64 4.78
N SER A 88 -16.84 -2.82 5.01
CA SER A 88 -15.44 -3.02 5.40
C SER A 88 -14.64 -3.57 4.24
#